data_AF-A0A7H4P7Q3-F1
#
_entry.id   AF-A0A7H4P7Q3-F1
#
_cell.length_a   1.000
_cell.length_b   1.000
_cell.length_c   1.000
_cell.angle_alpha   90.00
_cell.angle_beta   90.00
_cell.angle_gamma   90.00
#
_symmetry.space_group_name_H-M   'P 1'
#
loop_
_entity.id
_entity.type
_entity.pdbx_description
1 polymer ?
#
loop_
_entity_poly.entity_id
_entity_poly.type
_entity_poly.pdbx_seq_one_letter_code
_entity_poly.pdbx_strand_id
1 'polypeptide(L)'
;MLYSASDIEMLTPEQLARHPFLLRVGPDVLDMRLSVEQVKARLLSAKFRNRQFSGLLLDQAFLAGLGNYLRVEILWQVGLTGRHKASELDEKQRDALAHALLEIPRLSYNTRGLADENKHHGALFRFKVFHREGEACERCGGIIERTMLSSRPFYWCPGCQQ
;
A
#
# COMPACT_ATOMS: atom_id res chain seq x y z
N MET A 1 23.61 -3.18 16.82
CA MET A 1 23.12 -3.59 15.49
C MET A 1 22.39 -4.92 15.68
N LEU A 2 21.06 -4.95 15.59
CA LEU A 2 20.28 -6.20 15.71
C LEU A 2 19.91 -6.65 14.30
N TYR A 3 20.60 -7.66 13.79
CA TYR A 3 20.16 -8.44 12.65
C TYR A 3 19.19 -9.51 13.20
N SER A 4 17.95 -9.54 12.72
CA SER A 4 16.85 -10.29 13.35
C SER A 4 16.01 -11.12 12.37
N ALA A 5 16.55 -11.47 11.20
CA ALA A 5 15.86 -12.38 10.30
C ALA A 5 15.83 -13.77 10.93
N SER A 6 14.63 -14.29 11.22
CA SER A 6 14.43 -15.65 11.76
C SER A 6 14.34 -16.71 10.66
N ASP A 7 13.84 -16.32 9.49
CA ASP A 7 13.60 -17.22 8.37
C ASP A 7 14.67 -16.97 7.31
N ILE A 8 15.67 -17.85 7.27
CA ILE A 8 16.78 -17.81 6.31
C ILE A 8 16.97 -19.22 5.75
N GLU A 9 16.79 -19.36 4.44
CA GLU A 9 16.91 -20.64 3.74
C GLU A 9 17.77 -20.48 2.48
N MET A 10 18.59 -21.50 2.18
CA MET A 10 19.33 -21.60 0.93
C MET A 10 18.55 -22.50 -0.02
N LEU A 11 18.13 -21.95 -1.17
CA LEU A 11 17.28 -22.64 -2.13
C LEU A 11 18.03 -22.93 -3.44
N THR A 12 17.87 -24.13 -3.98
CA THR A 12 18.20 -24.42 -5.38
C THR A 12 17.13 -23.82 -6.32
N PRO A 13 17.41 -23.69 -7.64
CA PRO A 13 16.41 -23.25 -8.61
C PRO A 13 15.10 -24.08 -8.57
N GLU A 14 15.21 -25.39 -8.33
CA GLU A 14 14.05 -26.29 -8.23
C GLU A 14 13.24 -26.05 -6.96
N GLN A 15 13.91 -25.75 -5.84
CA GLN A 15 13.27 -25.42 -4.56
C GLN A 15 12.58 -24.05 -4.62
N LEU A 16 13.18 -23.09 -5.33
CA LEU A 16 12.59 -21.77 -5.56
C LEU A 16 11.18 -21.90 -6.19
N ALA A 17 11.04 -22.76 -7.21
CA ALA A 17 9.78 -22.99 -7.91
C ALA A 17 8.70 -23.67 -7.05
N ARG A 18 9.06 -24.25 -5.90
CA ARG A 18 8.17 -24.99 -5.00
C ARG A 18 7.99 -24.34 -3.63
N HIS A 19 8.70 -23.23 -3.38
CA HIS A 19 8.71 -22.60 -2.07
C HIS A 19 7.31 -22.05 -1.71
N PRO A 20 6.70 -22.45 -0.57
CA PRO A 20 5.30 -22.14 -0.26
C PRO A 20 4.97 -20.64 -0.27
N PHE A 21 5.88 -19.79 0.19
CA PHE A 21 5.68 -18.34 0.18
C PHE A 21 5.71 -17.79 -1.25
N LEU A 22 6.65 -18.24 -2.08
CA LEU A 22 6.83 -17.75 -3.45
C LEU A 22 5.72 -18.24 -4.38
N LEU A 23 5.16 -19.42 -4.13
CA LEU A 23 3.98 -19.91 -4.86
C LEU A 23 2.71 -19.11 -4.57
N ARG A 24 2.63 -18.47 -3.40
CA ARG A 24 1.44 -17.74 -2.95
C ARG A 24 1.50 -16.25 -3.24
N VAL A 25 2.68 -15.71 -3.52
CA VAL A 25 2.91 -14.28 -3.69
C VAL A 25 2.16 -13.76 -4.94
N GLY A 26 1.53 -12.59 -4.79
CA GLY A 26 0.94 -11.87 -5.89
C GLY A 26 2.01 -11.18 -6.75
N PRO A 27 1.60 -10.49 -7.83
CA PRO A 27 2.53 -9.69 -8.61
C PRO A 27 3.10 -8.53 -7.77
N ASP A 28 4.35 -8.15 -8.05
CA ASP A 28 5.06 -7.08 -7.36
C ASP A 28 4.65 -5.71 -7.92
N VAL A 29 4.33 -4.76 -7.04
CA VAL A 29 3.97 -3.37 -7.41
C VAL A 29 5.11 -2.60 -8.08
N LEU A 30 6.36 -3.04 -7.88
CA LEU A 30 7.55 -2.49 -8.51
C LEU A 30 7.90 -3.16 -9.85
N ASP A 31 7.24 -4.26 -10.23
CA ASP A 31 7.40 -4.82 -11.57
C ASP A 31 6.73 -3.88 -12.59
N MET A 32 7.53 -3.33 -13.51
CA MET A 32 7.05 -2.39 -14.52
C MET A 32 6.16 -3.04 -15.59
N ARG A 33 6.11 -4.38 -15.64
CA ARG A 33 5.18 -5.13 -16.50
C ARG A 33 3.78 -5.22 -15.90
N LEU A 34 3.64 -4.98 -14.58
CA LEU A 34 2.34 -4.95 -13.92
C LEU A 34 1.61 -3.66 -14.33
N SER A 35 0.51 -3.83 -15.07
CA SER A 35 -0.32 -2.74 -15.56
C SER A 35 -1.48 -2.40 -14.61
N VAL A 36 -2.02 -1.20 -14.76
CA VAL A 36 -3.20 -0.74 -14.00
C VAL A 36 -4.42 -1.62 -14.29
N GLU A 37 -4.62 -2.03 -15.54
CA GLU A 37 -5.72 -2.90 -15.97
C GLU A 37 -5.63 -4.27 -15.30
N GLN A 38 -4.42 -4.82 -15.15
CA GLN A 38 -4.20 -6.07 -14.43
C GLN A 38 -4.54 -5.91 -12.94
N VAL A 39 -4.19 -4.79 -12.32
CA VAL A 39 -4.57 -4.48 -10.93
C VAL A 39 -6.09 -4.35 -10.81
N LYS A 40 -6.77 -3.64 -11.73
CA LYS A 40 -8.25 -3.52 -11.75
C LYS A 40 -8.92 -4.88 -11.89
N ALA A 41 -8.46 -5.71 -12.83
CA ALA A 41 -8.97 -7.06 -13.01
C ALA A 41 -8.79 -7.90 -11.74
N ARG A 42 -7.65 -7.77 -11.06
CA ARG A 42 -7.36 -8.47 -9.81
C ARG A 42 -8.24 -7.99 -8.66
N LEU A 43 -8.45 -6.68 -8.50
CA LEU A 43 -9.39 -6.09 -7.54
C LEU A 43 -10.81 -6.64 -7.72
N LEU A 44 -11.25 -6.84 -8.96
CA LEU A 44 -12.60 -7.33 -9.29
C LEU A 44 -12.73 -8.86 -9.34
N SER A 45 -11.63 -9.60 -9.24
CA SER A 45 -11.67 -11.05 -9.21
C SER A 45 -12.47 -11.58 -8.01
N ALA A 46 -13.13 -12.72 -8.18
CA ALA A 46 -13.94 -13.34 -7.14
C ALA A 46 -13.16 -13.56 -5.82
N LYS A 47 -11.84 -13.78 -5.92
CA LYS A 47 -10.95 -13.98 -4.78
C LYS A 47 -10.79 -12.74 -3.91
N PHE A 48 -10.82 -11.54 -4.48
CA PHE A 48 -10.43 -10.30 -3.78
C PHE A 48 -11.55 -9.26 -3.68
N ARG A 49 -12.53 -9.27 -4.58
CA ARG A 49 -13.53 -8.19 -4.71
C ARG A 49 -14.30 -7.86 -3.44
N ASN A 50 -14.54 -8.85 -2.57
CA ASN A 50 -15.32 -8.71 -1.34
C ASN A 50 -14.45 -8.57 -0.08
N ARG A 51 -13.14 -8.37 -0.22
CA ARG A 51 -12.23 -8.19 0.92
C ARG A 51 -12.05 -6.71 1.26
N GLN A 52 -12.02 -6.41 2.56
CA GLN A 52 -11.76 -5.06 3.04
C GLN A 52 -10.31 -4.65 2.77
N PHE A 53 -10.10 -3.40 2.36
CA PHE A 53 -8.77 -2.88 2.03
C PHE A 53 -7.80 -2.88 3.21
N SER A 54 -8.30 -2.77 4.44
CA SER A 54 -7.52 -2.87 5.67
C SER A 54 -6.60 -4.10 5.71
N GLY A 55 -7.14 -5.27 5.37
CA GLY A 55 -6.40 -6.51 5.31
C GLY A 55 -5.89 -6.84 3.91
N LEU A 56 -6.62 -6.46 2.86
CA LEU A 56 -6.25 -6.80 1.48
C LEU A 56 -4.90 -6.17 1.08
N LEU A 57 -4.67 -4.91 1.44
CA LEU A 57 -3.43 -4.19 1.09
C LEU A 57 -2.21 -4.62 1.93
N LEU A 58 -2.39 -5.53 2.89
CA LEU A 58 -1.29 -6.18 3.62
C LEU A 58 -1.05 -7.63 3.16
N ASP A 59 -1.97 -8.18 2.37
CA ASP A 59 -1.89 -9.56 1.90
C ASP A 59 -0.95 -9.64 0.70
N GLN A 60 0.23 -10.23 0.89
CA GLN A 60 1.21 -10.40 -0.17
C GLN A 60 0.70 -11.29 -1.30
N ALA A 61 -0.36 -12.10 -1.09
CA ALA A 61 -1.01 -12.83 -2.17
C ALA A 61 -1.88 -11.95 -3.07
N PHE A 62 -2.26 -10.75 -2.63
CA PHE A 62 -2.94 -9.76 -3.47
C PHE A 62 -1.92 -8.99 -4.32
N LEU A 63 -1.11 -8.14 -3.70
CA LEU A 63 -0.03 -7.40 -4.35
C LEU A 63 1.20 -7.44 -3.44
N ALA A 64 2.31 -7.92 -3.98
CA ALA A 64 3.56 -8.02 -3.23
C ALA A 64 4.23 -6.66 -3.12
N GLY A 65 4.96 -6.44 -2.03
CA GLY A 65 5.69 -5.19 -1.79
C GLY A 65 4.88 -4.11 -1.07
N LEU A 66 3.57 -4.30 -0.91
CA LEU A 66 2.76 -3.43 -0.06
C LEU A 66 3.02 -3.70 1.42
N GLY A 67 3.17 -2.62 2.18
CA GLY A 67 3.33 -2.63 3.64
C GLY A 67 2.42 -1.63 4.32
N ASN A 68 2.51 -1.52 5.65
CA ASN A 68 1.57 -0.70 6.42
C ASN A 68 1.60 0.79 6.05
N TYR A 69 2.78 1.36 5.81
CA TYR A 69 2.89 2.77 5.44
C TYR A 69 2.25 3.00 4.06
N LEU A 70 2.53 2.15 3.07
CA LEU A 70 1.91 2.24 1.73
C LEU A 70 0.39 2.11 1.81
N ARG A 71 -0.11 1.16 2.61
CA ARG A 71 -1.55 0.96 2.81
C ARG A 71 -2.28 2.25 3.17
N VAL A 72 -1.77 2.98 4.17
CA VAL A 72 -2.45 4.18 4.67
C VAL A 72 -2.30 5.36 3.70
N GLU A 73 -1.14 5.51 3.07
CA GLU A 73 -0.88 6.57 2.09
C GLU A 73 -1.71 6.39 0.82
N ILE A 74 -1.86 5.15 0.32
CA ILE A 74 -2.68 4.81 -0.84
C ILE A 74 -4.15 5.11 -0.57
N LEU A 75 -4.68 4.68 0.57
CA LEU A 75 -6.07 4.92 0.93
C LEU A 75 -6.37 6.38 1.17
N TRP A 76 -5.43 7.13 1.76
CA TRP A 76 -5.53 8.58 1.88
C TRP A 76 -5.55 9.24 0.50
N GLN A 77 -4.65 8.85 -0.42
CA GLN A 77 -4.58 9.41 -1.77
C GLN A 77 -5.93 9.38 -2.46
N VAL A 78 -6.63 8.24 -2.41
CA VAL A 78 -7.93 8.07 -3.08
C VAL A 78 -9.14 8.41 -2.20
N GLY A 79 -8.92 8.88 -0.97
CA GLY A 79 -10.01 9.32 -0.10
C GLY A 79 -10.90 8.19 0.42
N LEU A 80 -10.38 6.96 0.54
CA LEU A 80 -11.14 5.79 0.98
C LEU A 80 -10.76 5.37 2.39
N THR A 81 -11.73 4.87 3.16
CA THR A 81 -11.42 4.18 4.43
C THR A 81 -10.99 2.73 4.20
N GLY A 82 -10.28 2.14 5.17
CA GLY A 82 -9.86 0.74 5.11
C GLY A 82 -11.01 -0.28 5.18
N ARG A 83 -12.25 0.16 5.41
CA ARG A 83 -13.44 -0.71 5.50
C ARG A 83 -14.08 -1.01 4.14
N HIS A 84 -13.74 -0.23 3.10
CA HIS A 84 -14.23 -0.46 1.74
C HIS A 84 -13.74 -1.77 1.16
N LYS A 85 -14.54 -2.27 0.22
CA LYS A 85 -14.21 -3.38 -0.67
C LYS A 85 -14.21 -2.91 -2.12
N ALA A 86 -13.45 -3.59 -2.97
CA ALA A 86 -13.43 -3.26 -4.40
C ALA A 86 -14.79 -3.43 -5.09
N SER A 87 -15.65 -4.30 -4.58
CA SER A 87 -17.03 -4.49 -5.06
C SER A 87 -17.96 -3.30 -4.80
N GLU A 88 -17.62 -2.43 -3.85
CA GLU A 88 -18.44 -1.30 -3.40
C GLU A 88 -18.05 0.00 -4.11
N LEU A 89 -16.93 0.00 -4.84
CA LEU A 89 -16.39 1.17 -5.52
C LEU A 89 -16.99 1.36 -6.92
N ASP A 90 -17.22 2.62 -7.29
CA ASP A 90 -17.54 2.98 -8.67
C ASP A 90 -16.31 2.81 -9.60
N GLU A 91 -16.50 3.02 -10.90
CA GLU A 91 -15.40 2.89 -11.88
C GLU A 91 -14.27 3.89 -11.66
N LYS A 92 -14.58 5.15 -11.35
CA LYS A 92 -13.58 6.20 -11.15
C LYS A 92 -12.74 5.95 -9.89
N GLN A 93 -13.39 5.54 -8.80
CA GLN A 93 -12.73 5.16 -7.55
C GLN A 93 -11.82 3.95 -7.74
N ARG A 94 -12.28 2.92 -8.48
CA ARG A 94 -11.44 1.74 -8.78
C ARG A 94 -10.24 2.10 -9.64
N ASP A 95 -10.43 2.97 -10.62
CA ASP A 95 -9.36 3.42 -11.49
C ASP A 95 -8.30 4.18 -10.69
N ALA A 96 -8.73 5.17 -9.90
CA ALA A 96 -7.86 5.94 -9.02
C ALA A 96 -7.11 5.03 -8.03
N LEU A 97 -7.78 4.05 -7.43
CA LEU A 97 -7.15 3.08 -6.53
C LEU A 97 -6.11 2.22 -7.23
N ALA A 98 -6.41 1.71 -8.43
CA ALA A 98 -5.48 0.88 -9.18
C ALA A 98 -4.22 1.65 -9.60
N HIS A 99 -4.35 2.91 -10.00
CA HIS A 99 -3.23 3.82 -10.23
C HIS A 99 -2.41 4.02 -8.95
N ALA A 100 -3.06 4.42 -7.85
CA ALA A 100 -2.39 4.68 -6.58
C ALA A 100 -1.63 3.45 -6.03
N LEU A 101 -2.16 2.24 -6.24
CA LEU A 101 -1.52 0.97 -5.85
C LEU A 101 -0.18 0.71 -6.54
N LEU A 102 0.11 1.37 -7.67
CA LEU A 102 1.39 1.27 -8.38
C LEU A 102 2.23 2.53 -8.22
N GLU A 103 1.63 3.70 -8.37
CA GLU A 103 2.32 4.99 -8.38
C GLU A 103 2.97 5.33 -7.04
N ILE A 104 2.25 5.12 -5.91
CA ILE A 104 2.77 5.46 -4.59
C ILE A 104 3.95 4.56 -4.19
N PRO A 105 3.88 3.21 -4.32
CA PRO A 105 5.04 2.37 -4.07
C PRO A 105 6.24 2.70 -4.96
N ARG A 106 6.02 2.93 -6.26
CA ARG A 106 7.10 3.28 -7.20
C ARG A 106 7.72 4.64 -6.87
N LEU A 107 6.91 5.65 -6.55
CA LEU A 107 7.38 6.95 -6.10
C LEU A 107 8.20 6.83 -4.81
N SER A 108 7.66 6.14 -3.81
CA SER A 108 8.35 5.88 -2.54
C SER A 108 9.70 5.21 -2.79
N TYR A 109 9.74 4.15 -3.60
CA TYR A 109 10.98 3.43 -3.92
C TYR A 109 12.00 4.31 -4.64
N ASN A 110 11.59 5.01 -5.71
CA ASN A 110 12.48 5.82 -6.55
C ASN A 110 13.04 7.05 -5.84
N THR A 111 12.37 7.54 -4.80
CA THR A 111 12.76 8.75 -4.08
C THR A 111 13.32 8.47 -2.68
N ARG A 112 13.37 7.20 -2.28
CA ARG A 112 13.85 6.82 -0.94
C ARG A 112 15.33 7.16 -0.80
N GLY A 113 15.65 8.05 0.13
CA GLY A 113 17.04 8.47 0.40
C GLY A 113 17.56 9.60 -0.50
N LEU A 114 16.75 10.08 -1.46
CA LEU A 114 17.07 11.31 -2.19
C LEU A 114 16.60 12.52 -1.36
N ALA A 115 17.56 13.35 -0.96
CA ALA A 115 17.27 14.67 -0.40
C ALA A 115 16.91 15.63 -1.55
N ASP A 116 15.85 16.41 -1.38
CA ASP A 116 15.53 17.53 -2.26
C ASP A 116 16.65 18.58 -2.16
N GLU A 117 17.51 18.67 -3.17
CA GLU A 117 18.62 19.63 -3.22
C GLU A 117 18.14 21.10 -3.10
N ASN A 118 16.86 21.37 -3.37
CA ASN A 118 16.24 22.69 -3.27
C ASN A 118 15.48 22.93 -1.95
N LYS A 119 15.40 21.94 -1.05
CA LYS A 119 14.81 22.10 0.28
C LYS A 119 15.69 21.40 1.29
N HIS A 120 16.41 22.19 2.09
CA HIS A 120 17.43 21.76 3.04
C HIS A 120 17.20 20.48 3.87
N HIS A 121 15.99 19.91 4.00
CA HIS A 121 15.74 18.67 4.76
C HIS A 121 14.59 17.78 4.24
N GLY A 122 14.19 17.84 2.97
CA GLY A 122 13.00 17.10 2.50
C GLY A 122 13.29 15.89 1.63
N ALA A 123 12.84 14.68 2.01
CA ALA A 123 12.65 13.62 1.01
C ALA A 123 11.55 14.03 0.02
N LEU A 124 11.68 13.65 -1.25
CA LEU A 124 10.67 13.91 -2.29
C LEU A 124 9.35 13.19 -1.99
N PHE A 125 9.41 11.96 -1.48
CA PHE A 125 8.26 11.29 -0.88
C PHE A 125 8.11 11.69 0.59
N ARG A 126 6.95 12.24 0.94
CA ARG A 126 6.59 12.63 2.31
C ARG A 126 5.30 11.95 2.72
N PHE A 127 5.27 11.44 3.94
CA PHE A 127 4.06 10.85 4.51
C PHE A 127 2.96 11.90 4.65
N LYS A 128 1.76 11.53 4.22
CA LYS A 128 0.56 12.36 4.27
C LYS A 128 -0.23 12.07 5.53
N VAL A 129 -0.23 10.81 5.98
CA VAL A 129 -0.92 10.37 7.20
C VAL A 129 -0.09 9.47 8.10
N PHE A 130 0.84 8.68 7.56
CA PHE A 130 1.62 7.73 8.35
C PHE A 130 2.50 8.45 9.39
N HIS A 131 2.34 8.10 10.67
CA HIS A 131 3.02 8.76 11.81
C HIS A 131 2.77 10.27 11.92
N ARG A 132 1.60 10.74 11.45
CA ARG A 132 1.16 12.13 11.55
C ARG A 132 -0.10 12.27 12.39
N GLU A 133 -0.33 11.36 13.34
CA GLU A 133 -1.47 11.46 14.23
C GLU A 133 -1.48 12.78 15.01
N GLY A 134 -2.64 13.42 15.14
CA GLY A 134 -2.76 14.74 15.77
C GLY A 134 -2.35 15.91 14.88
N GLU A 135 -1.74 15.69 13.72
CA GLU A 135 -1.45 16.75 12.76
C GLU A 135 -2.66 17.08 11.86
N ALA A 136 -2.69 18.29 11.32
CA ALA A 136 -3.68 18.71 10.34
C ALA A 136 -3.42 18.04 8.98
N CYS A 137 -4.48 17.46 8.41
CA CYS A 137 -4.47 16.92 7.06
C CYS A 137 -4.22 18.02 6.04
N GLU A 138 -3.24 17.84 5.17
CA GLU A 138 -2.89 18.83 4.15
C GLU A 138 -3.98 19.04 3.08
N ARG A 139 -4.98 18.14 2.99
CA ARG A 139 -6.08 18.22 2.03
C ARG A 139 -7.27 19.02 2.53
N CYS A 140 -7.68 18.81 3.79
CA CYS A 140 -8.92 19.37 4.32
C CYS A 140 -8.76 20.06 5.69
N GLY A 141 -7.57 20.07 6.28
CA GLY A 141 -7.30 20.64 7.60
C GLY A 141 -7.79 19.80 8.79
N GLY A 142 -8.58 18.74 8.56
CA GLY A 142 -9.04 17.85 9.63
C GLY A 142 -7.88 17.12 10.33
N ILE A 143 -8.06 16.77 11.61
CA ILE A 143 -7.00 16.12 12.40
C ILE A 143 -6.84 14.65 11.99
N ILE A 144 -5.62 14.23 11.71
CA ILE A 144 -5.28 12.84 11.39
C ILE A 144 -5.43 11.98 12.64
N GLU A 145 -6.17 10.90 12.52
CA GLU A 145 -6.43 9.95 13.59
C GLU A 145 -5.62 8.66 13.43
N ARG A 146 -5.32 8.03 14.57
CA ARG A 146 -4.70 6.71 14.63
C ARG A 146 -5.64 5.72 15.29
N THR A 147 -5.84 4.58 14.65
CA THR A 147 -6.60 3.45 15.19
C THR A 147 -5.87 2.13 14.92
N MET A 148 -6.45 1.01 15.33
CA MET A 148 -5.96 -0.33 15.03
C MET A 148 -6.89 -1.00 14.01
N LEU A 149 -6.32 -1.43 12.88
CA LEU A 149 -7.07 -2.11 11.82
C LEU A 149 -6.26 -3.25 11.21
N SER A 150 -6.83 -4.46 11.25
CA SER A 150 -6.14 -5.72 10.90
C SER A 150 -4.86 -5.92 11.72
N SER A 151 -4.93 -5.67 13.03
CA SER A 151 -3.83 -5.83 14.00
C SER A 151 -2.56 -5.04 13.66
N ARG A 152 -2.72 -3.89 12.98
CA ARG A 152 -1.67 -2.94 12.66
C ARG A 152 -2.19 -1.51 12.87
N PRO A 153 -1.32 -0.56 13.27
CA PRO A 153 -1.69 0.86 13.31
C PRO A 153 -2.20 1.34 11.96
N PHE A 154 -3.30 2.07 11.97
CA PHE A 154 -3.93 2.64 10.79
C PHE A 154 -4.10 4.14 11.00
N TYR A 155 -3.51 4.91 10.09
CA TYR A 155 -3.52 6.38 10.12
C TYR A 155 -4.42 6.86 9.00
N TRP A 156 -5.31 7.81 9.28
CA TRP A 156 -6.28 8.27 8.31
C TRP A 156 -6.83 9.65 8.70
N CYS A 157 -7.40 10.36 7.73
CA CYS A 157 -8.09 11.62 7.97
C CYS A 157 -9.62 11.41 7.91
N PRO A 158 -10.34 11.55 9.03
CA PRO A 158 -11.80 11.43 9.06
C PRO A 158 -12.51 12.54 8.28
N GLY A 159 -11.86 13.67 8.04
CA GLY A 159 -12.44 14.79 7.33
C GLY A 159 -12.51 14.63 5.81
N CYS A 160 -11.69 13.75 5.20
CA CYS A 160 -11.65 13.59 3.74
C CYS A 160 -11.54 12.15 3.24
N GLN A 161 -11.47 11.15 4.11
CA GLN A 161 -11.60 9.75 3.73
C GLN A 161 -12.98 9.25 4.15
N GLN A 162 -13.76 8.78 3.18
CA GLN A 162 -15.09 8.26 3.42
C GLN A 162 -15.24 6.82 2.97
#